data_AF-A0A7Y4Z322-F1
#
_entry.id   AF-A0A7Y4Z322-F1
#
_cell.length_a   1.000
_cell.length_b   1.000
_cell.length_c   1.000
_cell.angle_alpha   90.00
_cell.angle_beta   90.00
_cell.angle_gamma   90.00
#
_symmetry.space_group_name_H-M   'P 1'
#
loop_
_entity.id
_entity.type
_entity.pdbx_description
1 polymer ?
#
loop_
_entity_poly.entity_id
_entity_poly.type
_entity_poly.pdbx_seq_one_letter_code
_entity_poly.pdbx_strand_id
1 'polypeptide(L)'
;MVKEQIENGDHFDFANKDGSYGNRFTFSKGVNALGKKYVLDVHSNQQVYLQKPVIRVLEPQAGKRGRKATLSKPDVQSVSVAEYQKSLRGFILRRGQDKDR
;
A
#
# COMPACT_ATOMS: atom_id res chain seq x y z
N MET A 1 9.83 -13.72 -16.30
CA MET A 1 9.41 -14.39 -15.03
C MET A 1 7.92 -14.67 -14.96
N VAL A 2 7.06 -13.95 -14.22
CA VAL A 2 5.64 -14.41 -14.04
C VAL A 2 4.89 -14.57 -15.37
N LYS A 3 5.01 -13.59 -16.27
CA LYS A 3 4.41 -13.64 -17.61
C LYS A 3 4.96 -14.82 -18.43
N GLU A 4 6.27 -14.99 -18.41
CA GLU A 4 6.98 -16.06 -19.13
C GLU A 4 6.59 -17.46 -18.65
N GLN A 5 6.39 -17.66 -17.35
CA GLN A 5 5.88 -18.94 -16.81
C GLN A 5 4.46 -19.22 -17.32
N ILE A 6 3.60 -18.19 -17.38
CA ILE A 6 2.26 -18.34 -17.98
C ILE A 6 2.38 -18.69 -19.47
N GLU A 7 3.28 -18.05 -20.22
CA GLU A 7 3.52 -18.32 -21.64
C GLU A 7 4.08 -19.72 -21.90
N ASN A 8 4.83 -20.27 -20.95
CA ASN A 8 5.34 -21.65 -20.98
C ASN A 8 4.28 -22.70 -20.59
N GLY A 9 3.07 -22.29 -20.20
CA GLY A 9 1.98 -23.18 -19.81
C GLY A 9 1.98 -23.56 -18.33
N ASP A 10 2.76 -22.89 -17.49
CA ASP A 10 2.78 -23.16 -16.06
C ASP A 10 1.49 -22.69 -15.38
N HIS A 11 0.95 -23.56 -14.53
CA HIS A 11 -0.25 -23.28 -13.73
C HIS A 11 0.12 -23.06 -12.27
N PHE A 12 -0.32 -21.93 -11.72
CA PHE A 12 -0.15 -21.58 -10.32
C PHE A 12 -1.32 -20.70 -9.84
N ASP A 13 -1.68 -20.86 -8.58
CA ASP A 13 -2.81 -20.14 -7.96
C ASP A 13 -2.44 -18.73 -7.50
N PHE A 14 -1.19 -18.53 -7.05
CA PHE A 14 -0.68 -17.24 -6.61
C PHE A 14 0.81 -17.10 -6.85
N ALA A 15 1.27 -15.86 -7.01
CA ALA A 15 2.68 -15.51 -7.02
C ALA A 15 3.10 -15.00 -5.64
N ASN A 16 4.22 -15.50 -5.12
CA ASN A 16 4.82 -14.98 -3.89
C ASN A 16 6.16 -14.29 -4.19
N LYS A 17 6.55 -13.34 -3.34
CA LYS A 17 7.81 -12.64 -3.45
C LYS A 17 8.27 -12.08 -2.11
N ASP A 18 9.57 -12.22 -1.87
CA ASP A 18 10.23 -11.67 -0.70
C ASP A 18 10.37 -10.12 -0.74
N GLY A 19 10.75 -9.57 0.41
CA GLY A 19 10.84 -8.12 0.65
C GLY A 19 11.92 -7.39 -0.17
N SER A 20 12.81 -8.11 -0.85
CA SER A 20 13.83 -7.53 -1.73
C SER A 20 13.23 -7.02 -3.03
N TYR A 21 12.14 -7.64 -3.48
CA TYR A 21 11.53 -7.29 -4.76
C TYR A 21 10.02 -6.98 -4.67
N GLY A 22 9.38 -7.19 -3.51
CA GLY A 22 7.97 -6.85 -3.23
C GLY A 22 7.70 -5.33 -3.14
N ASN A 23 8.74 -4.52 -3.01
CA ASN A 23 8.63 -3.05 -2.82
C ASN A 23 8.33 -2.27 -4.12
N ARG A 24 8.40 -2.89 -5.30
CA ARG A 24 8.19 -2.18 -6.58
C ARG A 24 6.73 -2.27 -7.00
N PHE A 25 6.08 -1.12 -7.04
CA PHE A 25 4.74 -0.93 -7.60
C PHE A 25 4.54 -1.56 -8.99
N THR A 26 5.58 -1.58 -9.82
CA THR A 26 5.53 -2.18 -11.16
C THR A 26 5.28 -3.68 -11.13
N PHE A 27 5.78 -4.39 -10.13
CA PHE A 27 5.57 -5.84 -10.02
C PHE A 27 4.12 -6.17 -9.63
N SER A 28 3.63 -5.59 -8.54
CA SER A 28 2.24 -5.83 -8.09
C SER A 28 1.23 -5.41 -9.16
N LYS A 29 1.45 -4.27 -9.81
CA LYS A 29 0.63 -3.84 -10.96
C LYS A 29 0.69 -4.83 -12.12
N GLY A 30 1.87 -5.34 -12.45
CA GLY A 30 2.06 -6.31 -13.54
C GLY A 30 1.36 -7.64 -13.26
N VAL A 31 1.54 -8.22 -12.07
CA VAL A 31 0.89 -9.49 -11.69
C VAL A 31 -0.63 -9.32 -11.62
N ASN A 32 -1.11 -8.19 -11.09
CA ASN A 32 -2.54 -7.87 -11.08
C ASN A 32 -3.11 -7.77 -12.49
N ALA A 33 -2.40 -7.14 -13.43
CA ALA A 33 -2.82 -7.02 -14.83
C ALA A 33 -2.87 -8.38 -15.56
N LEU A 34 -2.12 -9.38 -15.08
CA LEU A 34 -2.15 -10.75 -15.57
C LEU A 34 -3.30 -11.59 -14.95
N GLY A 35 -4.15 -10.98 -14.11
CA GLY A 35 -5.27 -11.68 -13.45
C GLY A 35 -4.83 -12.71 -12.41
N LYS A 36 -3.58 -12.64 -11.94
CA LYS A 36 -3.04 -13.58 -10.95
C LYS A 36 -3.14 -13.00 -9.54
N LYS A 37 -3.46 -13.86 -8.57
CA LYS A 37 -3.37 -13.52 -7.14
C LYS A 37 -1.90 -13.42 -6.73
N TYR A 38 -1.61 -12.60 -5.73
CA TYR A 38 -0.25 -12.48 -5.22
C TYR A 38 -0.22 -12.18 -3.73
N VAL A 39 0.88 -12.59 -3.10
CA VAL A 39 1.23 -12.27 -1.72
C VAL A 39 2.65 -11.69 -1.77
N LEU A 40 2.85 -10.51 -1.18
CA LEU A 40 4.15 -9.84 -1.21
C LEU A 40 4.52 -9.38 0.18
N ASP A 41 5.79 -9.57 0.53
CA ASP A 41 6.36 -8.92 1.69
C ASP A 41 6.47 -7.41 1.46
N VAL A 42 6.10 -6.65 2.49
CA VAL A 42 6.25 -5.20 2.55
C VAL A 42 7.07 -4.83 3.78
N HIS A 43 7.90 -3.80 3.65
CA HIS A 43 8.69 -3.32 4.78
C HIS A 43 7.78 -2.65 5.80
N SER A 44 8.06 -2.86 7.08
CA SER A 44 7.26 -2.30 8.17
C SER A 44 7.24 -0.76 8.17
N ASN A 45 8.30 -0.12 7.67
CA ASN A 45 8.43 1.32 7.52
C ASN A 45 7.89 1.87 6.19
N GLN A 46 7.41 1.00 5.28
CA GLN A 46 6.86 1.43 3.99
C GLN A 46 5.62 2.29 4.21
N GLN A 47 5.55 3.41 3.51
CA GLN A 47 4.42 4.33 3.56
C GLN A 47 3.31 3.88 2.61
N VAL A 48 2.07 3.82 3.12
CA VAL A 48 0.88 3.45 2.35
C VAL A 48 -0.21 4.50 2.52
N TYR A 49 -1.02 4.70 1.47
CA TYR A 49 -2.19 5.55 1.51
C TYR A 49 -3.44 4.67 1.61
N LEU A 50 -4.26 4.90 2.63
CA LEU A 50 -5.51 4.13 2.83
C LEU A 50 -6.66 4.63 1.93
N GLN A 51 -6.45 5.77 1.27
CA GLN A 51 -7.35 6.34 0.28
C GLN A 51 -6.53 6.76 -0.93
N LYS A 52 -7.13 6.78 -2.12
CA LYS A 52 -6.44 7.21 -3.33
C LYS A 52 -6.04 8.67 -3.21
N PRO A 53 -4.74 9.02 -3.20
CA PRO A 53 -4.31 10.41 -3.09
C PRO A 53 -4.57 11.18 -4.38
N VAL A 54 -4.89 12.46 -4.25
CA VAL A 54 -4.82 13.44 -5.34
C VAL A 54 -3.48 14.16 -5.25
N ILE A 55 -2.73 14.14 -6.35
CA ILE A 55 -1.43 14.82 -6.43
C ILE A 55 -1.68 16.25 -6.91
N ARG A 56 -1.49 17.22 -6.02
CA ARG A 56 -1.70 18.65 -6.32
C ARG A 56 -0.77 19.54 -5.52
N VAL A 57 -0.61 20.78 -5.96
CA VAL A 57 0.01 21.81 -5.14
C VAL A 57 -0.94 22.09 -3.97
N LEU A 58 -0.45 21.97 -2.74
CA LEU A 58 -1.25 22.20 -1.54
C LEU A 58 -1.30 23.69 -1.24
N GLU A 59 -2.49 24.16 -0.87
CA GLU A 59 -2.66 25.53 -0.38
C GLU A 59 -1.82 25.77 0.87
N PRO A 60 -1.31 27.00 1.06
CA PRO A 60 -0.62 27.34 2.29
C PRO A 60 -1.51 27.09 3.50
N GLN A 61 -0.96 26.44 4.54
CA GLN A 61 -1.66 26.37 5.81
C GLN A 61 -1.87 27.79 6.36
N ALA A 62 -3.09 28.07 6.85
CA ALA A 62 -3.42 29.34 7.46
C ALA A 62 -2.39 29.68 8.56
N GLY A 63 -1.85 30.90 8.53
CA GLY A 63 -0.87 31.39 9.51
C GLY A 63 0.59 31.03 9.25
N LYS A 64 0.94 30.18 8.26
CA LYS A 64 2.34 29.94 7.90
C LYS A 64 2.86 31.04 6.96
N ARG A 65 3.76 31.88 7.48
CA ARG A 65 4.60 32.78 6.66
C ARG A 65 5.71 31.98 5.99
N GLY A 66 5.91 32.18 4.68
CA GLY A 66 6.98 31.52 3.92
C GLY A 66 6.65 31.39 2.44
N ARG A 67 7.62 30.86 1.68
CA ARG A 67 7.47 30.61 0.24
C ARG A 67 6.31 29.64 0.00
N LYS A 68 5.40 30.01 -0.91
CA LYS A 68 4.31 29.11 -1.35
C LYS A 68 4.90 27.82 -1.89
N ALA A 69 4.27 26.68 -1.56
CA ALA A 69 4.64 25.41 -2.13
C ALA A 69 4.41 25.45 -3.64
N THR A 70 5.41 25.03 -4.42
CA THR A 70 5.30 24.89 -5.89
C THR A 70 5.33 23.44 -6.34
N LEU A 71 5.67 22.52 -5.43
CA LEU A 71 5.75 21.10 -5.72
C LEU A 71 4.44 20.41 -5.37
N SER A 72 3.95 19.58 -6.29
CA SER A 72 2.79 18.74 -6.06
C SER A 72 3.08 17.70 -4.99
N LYS A 73 2.13 17.53 -4.07
CA LYS A 73 2.17 16.54 -3.01
C LYS A 73 0.85 15.77 -2.96
N PRO A 74 0.84 14.57 -2.39
CA PRO A 74 -0.39 13.90 -1.97
C PRO A 74 -1.17 14.80 -1.01
N ASP A 75 -2.48 14.87 -1.21
CA ASP A 75 -3.38 15.65 -0.36
C ASP A 75 -3.83 14.91 0.90
N VAL A 76 -3.57 13.61 0.96
CA VAL A 76 -3.80 12.77 2.13
C VAL A 76 -2.47 12.34 2.74
N GLN A 77 -2.48 12.10 4.05
CA GLN A 77 -1.33 11.56 4.75
C GLN A 77 -1.17 10.06 4.47
N SER A 78 0.08 9.62 4.36
CA SER A 78 0.42 8.21 4.42
C SER A 78 0.53 7.74 5.87
N VAL A 79 0.43 6.43 6.05
CA VAL A 79 0.70 5.74 7.32
C VAL A 79 1.76 4.67 7.05
N SER A 80 2.63 4.38 8.00
CA SER A 80 3.53 3.22 7.85
C SER A 80 2.75 1.92 7.93
N VAL A 81 3.23 0.87 7.26
CA VAL A 81 2.66 -0.48 7.37
C VAL A 81 2.58 -0.94 8.84
N ALA A 82 3.61 -0.66 9.64
CA ALA A 82 3.64 -1.00 11.06
C ALA A 82 2.53 -0.30 11.87
N GLU A 83 2.31 1.00 11.65
CA GLU A 83 1.23 1.74 12.30
C GLU A 83 -0.14 1.23 11.87
N TYR A 84 -0.31 0.94 10.58
CA TYR A 84 -1.56 0.38 10.07
C TYR A 84 -1.84 -1.02 10.65
N GLN A 85 -0.83 -1.87 10.78
CA GLN A 85 -0.96 -3.18 11.41
C GLN A 85 -1.43 -3.05 12.88
N LYS A 86 -0.91 -2.08 13.62
CA LYS A 86 -1.33 -1.80 15.00
C LYS A 86 -2.80 -1.38 15.06
N SER A 87 -3.26 -0.52 14.14
CA SER A 87 -4.65 -0.07 14.11
C SER A 87 -5.63 -1.21 13.79
N LEU A 88 -5.26 -2.11 12.88
CA LEU A 88 -6.05 -3.32 12.57
C LEU A 88 -6.19 -4.25 13.78
N ARG A 89 -5.11 -4.48 14.54
CA ARG A 89 -5.16 -5.30 15.76
C ARG A 89 -6.07 -4.69 16.82
N GLY A 90 -5.97 -3.37 17.03
CA GLY A 90 -6.85 -2.66 17.97
C GLY A 90 -8.32 -2.77 17.59
N PHE A 91 -8.63 -2.75 16.29
CA PHE A 91 -9.99 -2.95 15.78
C PHE A 91 -10.51 -4.38 16.03
N ILE A 92 -9.70 -5.39 15.78
CA ILE A 92 -10.06 -6.80 15.98
C ILE A 92 -10.34 -7.09 17.46
N LEU A 93 -9.50 -6.57 18.37
CA LEU A 93 -9.68 -6.76 19.81
C LEU A 93 -10.99 -6.14 20.32
N ARG A 94 -11.39 -4.97 19.80
CA ARG A 94 -12.67 -4.34 20.15
C ARG A 94 -13.86 -5.16 19.67
N ARG A 95 -13.81 -5.70 18.45
CA ARG A 95 -14.86 -6.57 17.92
C ARG A 95 -14.97 -7.93 18.61
N GLY A 96 -13.89 -8.41 19.25
CA GLY A 96 -13.93 -9.61 20.06
C GLY A 96 -14.70 -9.41 21.37
N GLN A 97 -14.56 -8.24 22.00
CA GLN A 97 -15.22 -7.92 23.27
C GLN A 97 -16.73 -7.63 23.14
N ASP A 98 -17.18 -7.20 21.96
CA ASP A 98 -18.61 -6.97 21.69
C ASP A 98 -19.40 -8.28 21.43
N LYS A 99 -18.73 -9.43 21.30
CA LYS A 99 -19.39 -10.74 21.12
C LYS A 99 -19.72 -11.48 22.42
N ASP A 100 -19.25 -10.97 23.56
CA ASP A 100 -19.45 -11.56 24.88
C ASP A 100 -20.52 -10.80 25.72
N ARG A 101 -21.48 -10.13 25.07
CA ARG A 101 -22.62 -9.48 25.72
C ARG A 101 -23.96 -9.95 25.15
#